data_AF-X5UQ10-F1
#
_entry.id   AF-X5UQ10-F1
#
_cell.length_a   1.000
_cell.length_b   1.000
_cell.length_c   1.000
_cell.angle_alpha   90.00
_cell.angle_beta   90.00
_cell.angle_gamma   90.00
#
_symmetry.space_group_name_H-M   'P 1'
#
loop_
_entity.id
_entity.type
_entity.pdbx_description
1 polymer ?
#
loop_
_entity_poly.entity_id
_entity_poly.type
_entity_poly.pdbx_seq_one_letter_code
_entity_poly.pdbx_strand_id
1 'polypeptide(L)' 'MGLIFTGERGNSSEFELLLEALDGEERVVVVTSTEAIEDYGLEAVQDKASEKYDAKRFNENGSVTVTTSDFISPPP' A
#
# COMPACT_ATOMS: atom_id res chain seq x y z
N MET A 1 16.00 3.91 3.57
CA MET A 1 15.85 2.74 2.68
C MET A 1 14.37 2.67 2.32
N GLY A 2 14.04 2.21 1.10
CA GLY A 2 12.66 2.16 0.62
C GLY A 2 12.08 0.77 0.79
N LEU A 3 10.76 0.66 0.83
CA LEU A 3 10.05 -0.61 0.88
C LEU A 3 10.37 -1.46 -0.36
N ILE A 4 10.78 -2.70 -0.13
CA ILE A 4 11.01 -3.70 -1.18
C ILE A 4 9.80 -4.62 -1.24
N PHE A 5 8.95 -4.47 -2.25
CA PHE A 5 7.77 -5.32 -2.43
C PHE A 5 8.18 -6.70 -2.93
N THR A 6 7.77 -7.76 -2.22
CA THR A 6 8.10 -9.15 -2.58
C THR A 6 7.18 -9.71 -3.67
N GLY A 7 6.13 -8.96 -4.03
CA GLY A 7 5.14 -9.36 -5.04
C GLY A 7 4.15 -10.42 -4.54
N GLU A 8 4.26 -10.85 -3.29
CA GLU A 8 3.27 -11.72 -2.66
C GLU A 8 1.98 -10.91 -2.43
N ARG A 9 0.91 -11.39 -3.07
CA ARG A 9 -0.44 -10.82 -2.94
C ARG A 9 -1.25 -11.74 -2.03
N GLY A 10 -1.51 -11.29 -0.80
CA GLY A 10 -2.47 -11.93 0.08
C GLY A 10 -3.88 -11.53 -0.32
N ASN A 11 -4.81 -12.48 -0.34
CA ASN A 11 -6.23 -12.20 -0.50
C ASN A 11 -6.86 -12.16 0.90
N SER A 12 -7.27 -10.99 1.38
CA SER A 12 -7.94 -10.86 2.66
C SER A 12 -9.23 -10.09 2.46
N SER A 13 -10.36 -10.79 2.53
CA SER A 13 -11.70 -10.27 2.25
C SER A 13 -11.91 -9.85 0.78
N GLU A 14 -13.13 -9.98 0.28
CA GLU A 14 -13.49 -9.91 -1.16
C GLU A 14 -13.07 -8.63 -1.92
N PHE A 15 -12.56 -7.61 -1.23
CA PHE A 15 -12.26 -6.28 -1.79
C PHE A 15 -10.87 -5.73 -1.41
N GLU A 16 -10.13 -6.37 -0.50
CA GLU A 16 -8.82 -5.89 -0.03
C GLU A 16 -7.70 -6.88 -0.45
N LEU A 17 -6.65 -6.31 -1.01
CA LEU A 17 -5.43 -6.98 -1.41
C LEU A 17 -4.32 -6.59 -0.44
N LEU A 18 -3.55 -7.58 0.01
CA LEU A 18 -2.37 -7.37 0.84
C LEU A 18 -1.14 -7.48 -0.05
N LEU A 19 -0.32 -6.44 -0.06
CA LEU A 19 1.00 -6.44 -0.67
C LEU A 19 2.03 -6.54 0.44
N GLU A 20 2.93 -7.51 0.33
CA GLU A 20 4.00 -7.68 1.28
C GLU A 20 5.24 -6.91 0.82
N ALA A 21 5.80 -6.13 1.74
CA ALA A 21 7.02 -5.36 1.56
C ALA A 21 8.03 -5.65 2.68
N LEU A 22 9.29 -5.36 2.41
CA LEU A 22 10.39 -5.51 3.35
C LEU A 22 11.12 -4.17 3.50
N ASP A 23 11.34 -3.73 4.73
CA ASP A 23 12.32 -2.70 5.09
C ASP A 23 13.51 -3.37 5.78
N GLY A 24 14.53 -3.70 5.00
CA GLY A 24 15.65 -4.52 5.49
C GLY A 24 15.20 -5.93 5.87
N GLU A 25 15.07 -6.19 7.18
CA GLU A 25 14.59 -7.47 7.74
C GLU A 25 13.14 -7.38 8.27
N GLU A 26 12.56 -6.18 8.33
CA GLU A 26 11.23 -5.95 8.87
C GLU A 26 10.16 -6.15 7.78
N ARG A 27 9.17 -6.99 8.06
CA ARG A 27 8.04 -7.22 7.15
C ARG A 27 6.98 -6.15 7.34
N VAL A 28 6.67 -5.47 6.25
CA VAL A 28 5.66 -4.42 6.16
C VAL A 28 4.50 -4.92 5.33
N VAL A 29 3.30 -4.86 5.91
CA VAL A 29 2.08 -5.22 5.18
C VAL A 29 1.44 -3.95 4.65
N VAL A 30 1.20 -3.93 3.34
CA VAL A 30 0.49 -2.85 2.66
C VAL A 30 -0.90 -3.36 2.27
N VAL A 31 -1.94 -2.71 2.78
CA VAL A 31 -3.33 -3.02 2.43
C VAL A 31 -3.75 -2.10 1.31
N THR A 32 -4.29 -2.66 0.23
CA THR A 32 -4.82 -1.89 -0.88
C THR A 32 -6.12 -2.49 -1.40
N SER A 33 -6.83 -1.79 -2.27
CA SER A 33 -8.05 -2.28 -2.90
C SER A 33 -7.75 -2.67 -4.34
N THR A 34 -8.45 -3.68 -4.86
CA THR A 34 -8.32 -4.08 -6.28
C THR A 34 -8.56 -2.90 -7.21
N GLU A 35 -9.57 -2.07 -6.91
CA GLU A 35 -9.87 -0.84 -7.64
C GLU A 35 -8.68 0.13 -7.71
N ALA A 36 -7.91 0.27 -6.62
CA ALA A 36 -6.75 1.17 -6.62
C ALA A 36 -5.64 0.69 -7.58
N ILE A 37 -5.45 -0.63 -7.67
CA ILE A 37 -4.52 -1.23 -8.62
C ILE A 37 -5.07 -1.17 -10.05
N GLU A 38 -6.37 -1.34 -10.25
CA GLU A 38 -7.00 -1.28 -11.57
C GLU A 38 -7.03 0.15 -12.16
N ASP A 39 -7.34 1.16 -11.35
CA ASP A 39 -7.39 2.56 -11.77
C ASP A 39 -6.00 3.19 -11.95
N TYR A 40 -5.10 2.98 -10.99
CA TYR A 40 -3.81 3.71 -10.91
C TYR A 40 -2.59 2.83 -11.23
N GLY A 41 -2.75 1.51 -11.20
CA GLY A 41 -1.66 0.57 -11.37
C GLY A 41 -0.96 0.19 -10.06
N LEU A 42 -0.39 -1.01 -10.04
CA LEU A 42 0.34 -1.53 -8.87
C LEU A 42 1.54 -0.66 -8.49
N GLU A 43 2.27 -0.14 -9.47
CA GLU A 43 3.46 0.70 -9.23
C GLU A 43 3.10 1.98 -8.49
N ALA A 44 2.01 2.65 -8.88
CA ALA A 44 1.51 3.84 -8.20
C ALA A 44 1.08 3.54 -6.76
N VAL A 45 0.45 2.39 -6.52
CA VAL A 45 0.09 1.91 -5.18
C VAL A 45 1.33 1.66 -4.32
N GLN A 46 2.37 1.04 -4.88
CA GLN A 46 3.63 0.77 -4.18
C GLN A 46 4.40 2.05 -3.84
N ASP A 47 4.44 3.01 -4.76
CA ASP A 47 5.07 4.31 -4.56
C ASP A 47 4.35 5.09 -3.45
N LYS A 48 3.02 5.14 -3.52
CA LYS A 48 2.20 5.80 -2.48
C LYS A 48 2.32 5.13 -1.12
N ALA A 49 2.41 3.80 -1.10
CA ALA A 49 2.64 3.05 0.13
C ALA A 49 4.01 3.39 0.75
N SER A 50 5.05 3.53 -0.08
CA SER A 50 6.38 3.94 0.37
C SER A 50 6.38 5.36 0.92
N GLU A 51 5.68 6.30 0.26
CA GLU A 51 5.51 7.67 0.75
C GLU A 51 4.83 7.71 2.13
N LYS A 52 3.74 6.95 2.30
CA LYS A 52 3.05 6.85 3.59
C LYS A 52 3.88 6.19 4.67
N TYR A 53 4.65 5.17 4.31
CA TYR A 53 5.54 4.46 5.21
C TYR A 53 6.62 5.41 5.76
N ASP A 54 7.26 6.18 4.88
CA ASP A 54 8.26 7.20 5.27
C ASP A 54 7.64 8.29 6.16
N ALA A 55 6.41 8.69 5.86
CA ALA A 55 5.61 9.62 6.67
C ALA A 55 5.08 9.02 7.99
N LYS A 56 5.40 7.74 8.29
CA LYS A 56 4.93 6.99 9.47
C LYS A 56 3.40 6.94 9.60
N ARG A 57 2.69 6.94 8.47
CA ARG A 57 1.22 6.86 8.40
C ARG A 57 0.76 5.41 8.36
N PHE A 58 0.84 4.77 9.51
CA PHE A 58 0.39 3.40 9.74
C PHE A 58 -1.05 3.37 10.25
N ASN A 59 -1.76 2.30 9.91
CA ASN A 59 -3.04 1.96 10.54
C ASN A 59 -2.84 1.28 11.90
N GLU A 60 -3.94 1.03 12.61
CA GLU A 60 -3.93 0.44 13.96
C GLU A 60 -3.21 -0.93 14.04
N ASN A 61 -3.15 -1.66 12.93
CA ASN A 61 -2.46 -2.95 12.84
C ASN A 61 -0.97 -2.82 12.46
N GLY A 62 -0.43 -1.60 12.35
CA GLY A 62 0.94 -1.34 11.90
C GLY A 62 1.17 -1.50 10.39
N SER A 63 0.09 -1.70 9.62
CA SER A 63 0.12 -1.79 8.16
C SER A 63 -0.07 -0.42 7.50
N VAL A 64 0.35 -0.30 6.24
CA VAL A 64 0.11 0.90 5.42
C VAL A 64 -1.08 0.66 4.53
N THR A 65 -2.11 1.50 4.58
CA THR A 65 -3.27 1.38 3.69
C THR A 65 -3.19 2.38 2.55
N VAL A 66 -3.37 1.91 1.33
CA VAL A 66 -3.42 2.74 0.11
C VAL A 66 -4.68 2.41 -0.67
N THR A 67 -5.57 3.39 -0.78
CA THR A 67 -6.83 3.25 -1.53
C THR A 67 -6.91 4.29 -2.64
N THR A 68 -7.94 4.18 -3.49
CA THR A 68 -8.20 5.17 -4.55
C THR A 68 -8.24 6.59 -4.01
N SER A 69 -8.79 6.79 -2.80
CA SER A 69 -8.84 8.08 -2.09
C SER A 69 -7.48 8.76 -1.89
N ASP A 70 -6.38 8.01 -1.85
CA ASP A 70 -5.03 8.58 -1.73
C ASP A 70 -4.53 9.26 -3.00
N PHE A 71 -5.15 8.96 -4.13
CA PHE A 71 -4.83 9.51 -5.43
C PHE A 71 -5.77 10.65 -5.83
N ILE A 72 -6.95 10.71 -5.20
CA ILE A 72 -7.89 11.82 -5.35
C ILE A 72 -7.34 13.00 -4.56
N SER A 73 -6.50 13.82 -5.19
CA SER A 73 -6.14 15.13 -4.63
C SER A 73 -7.44 15.90 -4.32
N PRO A 74 -7.54 16.62 -3.18
CA PRO A 74 -8.66 17.51 -2.98
C PRO A 74 -8.73 18.50 -4.16
N PRO A 75 -9.93 18.87 -4.64
CA PRO A 75 -10.03 19.94 -5.63
C PRO A 75 -9.37 21.21 -5.08
N PRO A 76 -8.77 22.04 -5.96
CA PRO A 76 -8.08 23.28 -5.58
C PRO A 76 -8.98 24.29 -4.88
#